data_AF-A0A3R6D1U9-F1
#
_entry.id   AF-A0A3R6D1U9-F1
#
_cell.length_a   1.000
_cell.length_b   1.000
_cell.length_c   1.000
_cell.angle_alpha   90.00
_cell.angle_beta   90.00
_cell.angle_gamma   90.00
#
_symmetry.space_group_name_H-M   'P 1'
#
loop_
_entity.id
_entity.type
_entity.pdbx_description
1 polymer ?
#
loop_
_entity_poly.entity_id
_entity_poly.type
_entity_poly.pdbx_seq_one_letter_code
_entity_poly.pdbx_strand_id
1 'polypeptide(L)'
;DTGASSEAPQPEQAAPAAPYYTINEAAAKRAKDANSFSDYKQGSATAEYRHYVDEAVQLAERQKQRVDPMYHEKIDSLLDTYARKLAANMNKGYEIDARVPSILIAGGSNFPTRKKEKQNAARDSNYREWQDIQGLLDKIRSTGMGGISADDPQAVQKLEKKLESLEKSQETMKAVNAYYRKHKTLDGCPHLLPEQLEKLKADMASSWHLGDKPFATWALSNNSAEIRRVKDRIKSLSQQKEIGFVGWEFDGGKVEANTEANRLQIFFEDKPDEATREALKSNGFRWSPKAGVWQRQLTSNAYYAADYVKAIAPLTGEKPTELQRAHIRAQKVAAQEQFAQGQPEQEAPQDKDTFSIYQIKGGDETRDLRFEPYDRLIAAGHRVDAKNYTLVYSAPLTPGTSLEDIYTRFNIDHPKDFKGHSLSVSDVVVLHQNGQDTAHYVDSFGYKDVPEFLQPENYLKAAEQTTEQNYNMIDGQINNIPTATELEEKAKAGGQISLAEYAEALKAEKKQAEPEKKSSIRAQLKAAKEQAPKKQARQKTQDLERS
;
A
#
# COMPACT_ATOMS: atom_id res chain seq x y z
N ASP A 1 -16.14 -66.93 -9.63
CA ASP A 1 -15.68 -65.63 -10.13
C ASP A 1 -16.52 -64.55 -9.44
N THR A 2 -16.05 -64.07 -8.30
CA THR A 2 -16.68 -62.99 -7.52
C THR A 2 -15.53 -62.19 -6.92
N GLY A 3 -15.04 -61.22 -7.69
CA GLY A 3 -13.99 -60.29 -7.27
C GLY A 3 -14.53 -59.31 -6.23
N ALA A 4 -14.07 -59.46 -4.99
CA ALA A 4 -14.18 -58.44 -3.96
C ALA A 4 -12.95 -57.53 -4.07
N SER A 5 -13.14 -56.33 -4.61
CA SER A 5 -12.13 -55.27 -4.61
C SER A 5 -11.92 -54.77 -3.18
N SER A 6 -10.75 -55.07 -2.63
CA SER A 6 -10.24 -54.51 -1.38
C SER A 6 -9.89 -53.04 -1.58
N GLU A 7 -10.72 -52.16 -1.03
CA GLU A 7 -10.46 -50.73 -0.93
C GLU A 7 -9.34 -50.51 0.12
N ALA A 8 -8.17 -50.08 -0.34
CA ALA A 8 -7.03 -49.79 0.51
C ALA A 8 -7.32 -48.52 1.34
N PRO A 9 -7.04 -48.51 2.65
CA PRO A 9 -7.22 -47.32 3.47
C PRO A 9 -6.24 -46.23 3.01
N GLN A 10 -6.77 -45.04 2.75
CA GLN A 10 -5.99 -43.85 2.45
C GLN A 10 -5.03 -43.53 3.63
N PRO A 11 -3.84 -42.98 3.34
CA PRO A 11 -2.85 -42.69 4.38
C PRO A 11 -3.39 -41.65 5.35
N GLU A 12 -3.51 -42.06 6.61
CA GLU A 12 -3.77 -41.22 7.78
C GLU A 12 -2.72 -40.09 7.79
N GLN A 13 -3.15 -38.86 7.50
CA GLN A 13 -2.30 -37.68 7.63
C GLN A 13 -1.86 -37.60 9.08
N ALA A 14 -0.57 -37.85 9.33
CA ALA A 14 0.02 -37.73 10.66
C ALA A 14 -0.29 -36.34 11.22
N ALA A 15 -1.05 -36.30 12.33
CA ALA A 15 -1.34 -35.06 13.04
C ALA A 15 -0.01 -34.33 13.33
N PRO A 16 0.09 -33.02 13.08
CA PRO A 16 1.32 -32.29 13.33
C PRO A 16 1.71 -32.41 14.80
N ALA A 17 2.99 -32.70 15.04
CA ALA A 17 3.52 -32.89 16.39
C ALA A 17 3.34 -31.61 17.22
N ALA A 18 2.38 -31.61 18.13
CA ALA A 18 2.11 -30.48 19.01
C ALA A 18 3.32 -30.22 19.95
N PRO A 19 3.72 -28.95 20.14
CA PRO A 19 4.87 -28.62 20.99
C PRO A 19 4.46 -28.67 22.47
N TYR A 20 4.39 -29.87 23.04
CA TYR A 20 4.07 -30.02 24.45
C TYR A 20 5.28 -29.73 25.35
N TYR A 21 5.03 -28.97 26.40
CA TYR A 21 6.00 -28.65 27.45
C TYR A 21 5.59 -29.29 28.78
N THR A 22 6.56 -29.49 29.67
CA THR A 22 6.35 -30.23 30.93
C THR A 22 5.50 -29.45 31.92
N ILE A 23 4.47 -30.13 32.45
CA ILE A 23 3.65 -29.65 33.58
C ILE A 23 4.13 -30.31 34.88
N ASN A 24 4.26 -29.51 35.94
CA ASN A 24 4.64 -29.97 37.27
C ASN A 24 3.41 -30.46 38.03
N GLU A 25 3.02 -31.71 37.76
CA GLU A 25 1.90 -32.40 38.42
C GLU A 25 2.04 -32.44 39.96
N ALA A 26 3.26 -32.56 40.48
CA ALA A 26 3.49 -32.55 41.93
C ALA A 26 3.20 -31.18 42.56
N ALA A 27 3.48 -30.09 41.84
CA ALA A 27 3.08 -28.75 42.26
C ALA A 27 1.56 -28.56 42.15
N ALA A 28 0.94 -29.04 41.06
CA ALA A 28 -0.51 -28.98 40.87
C ALA A 28 -1.27 -29.72 41.99
N LYS A 29 -0.80 -30.92 42.35
CA LYS A 29 -1.33 -31.68 43.49
C LYS A 29 -1.23 -30.90 44.80
N ARG A 30 -0.04 -30.37 45.13
CA ARG A 30 0.14 -29.55 46.34
C ARG A 30 -0.76 -28.31 46.36
N ALA A 31 -0.97 -27.67 45.21
CA ALA A 31 -1.87 -26.54 45.08
C ALA A 31 -3.33 -26.96 45.33
N LYS A 32 -3.75 -28.12 44.80
CA LYS A 32 -5.09 -28.67 45.01
C LYS A 32 -5.33 -28.99 46.49
N ASP A 33 -4.41 -29.72 47.12
CA ASP A 33 -4.49 -30.11 48.54
C ASP A 33 -4.56 -28.87 49.46
N ALA A 34 -3.84 -27.79 49.10
CA ALA A 34 -3.85 -26.55 49.85
C ALA A 34 -5.18 -25.77 49.73
N ASN A 35 -5.98 -26.00 48.68
CA ASN A 35 -7.15 -25.18 48.38
C ASN A 35 -8.49 -25.92 48.36
N SER A 36 -8.49 -27.25 48.36
CA SER A 36 -9.70 -28.08 48.19
C SER A 36 -9.67 -29.32 49.06
N PHE A 37 -10.85 -29.76 49.54
CA PHE A 37 -11.01 -31.03 50.25
C PHE A 37 -11.15 -32.24 49.30
N SER A 38 -11.31 -32.00 47.99
CA SER A 38 -11.39 -33.09 47.01
C SER A 38 -10.01 -33.54 46.56
N ASP A 39 -9.88 -34.85 46.36
CA ASP A 39 -8.65 -35.47 45.92
C ASP A 39 -8.22 -34.98 44.54
N TYR A 40 -6.90 -34.82 44.37
CA TYR A 40 -6.31 -34.50 43.09
C TYR A 40 -6.33 -35.73 42.15
N LYS A 41 -6.89 -35.56 40.96
CA LYS A 41 -6.79 -36.57 39.88
C LYS A 41 -5.45 -36.44 39.19
N GLN A 42 -4.59 -37.44 39.34
CA GLN A 42 -3.27 -37.49 38.69
C GLN A 42 -3.39 -37.30 37.17
N GLY A 43 -2.56 -36.43 36.60
CA GLY A 43 -2.54 -36.15 35.16
C GLY A 43 -3.57 -35.11 34.71
N SER A 44 -4.42 -34.60 35.61
CA SER A 44 -5.46 -33.63 35.25
C SER A 44 -4.91 -32.28 34.80
N ALA A 45 -3.82 -31.80 35.41
CA ALA A 45 -3.19 -30.54 35.01
C ALA A 45 -2.51 -30.66 33.64
N THR A 46 -1.85 -31.79 33.38
CA THR A 46 -1.26 -32.09 32.09
C THR A 46 -2.34 -32.23 31.01
N ALA A 47 -3.47 -32.86 31.32
CA ALA A 47 -4.59 -32.98 30.39
C ALA A 47 -5.21 -31.61 30.05
N GLU A 48 -5.40 -30.74 31.05
CA GLU A 48 -5.87 -29.37 30.87
C GLU A 48 -4.92 -28.55 29.99
N TYR A 49 -3.62 -28.60 30.27
CA TYR A 49 -2.60 -27.95 29.43
C TYR A 49 -2.65 -28.46 27.98
N ARG A 50 -2.69 -29.79 27.79
CA ARG A 50 -2.73 -30.38 26.45
C ARG A 50 -3.97 -29.93 25.68
N HIS A 51 -5.13 -29.89 26.33
CA HIS A 51 -6.36 -29.40 25.71
C HIS A 51 -6.19 -27.98 25.15
N TYR A 52 -5.62 -27.05 25.92
CA TYR A 52 -5.36 -25.69 25.42
C TYR A 52 -4.36 -25.64 24.27
N VAL A 53 -3.34 -26.50 24.27
CA VAL A 53 -2.38 -26.58 23.17
C VAL A 53 -3.02 -27.18 21.92
N ASP A 54 -3.85 -28.21 22.07
CA ASP A 54 -4.55 -28.86 20.96
C ASP A 54 -5.52 -27.89 20.27
N GLU A 55 -6.25 -27.08 21.04
CA GLU A 55 -7.08 -26.00 20.50
C GLU A 55 -6.24 -24.96 19.73
N ALA A 56 -5.07 -24.61 20.26
CA ALA A 56 -4.15 -23.69 19.60
C ALA A 56 -3.54 -24.27 18.32
N VAL A 57 -3.26 -25.59 18.28
CA VAL A 57 -2.79 -26.31 17.08
C VAL A 57 -3.87 -26.26 15.99
N GLN A 58 -5.11 -26.61 16.32
CA GLN A 58 -6.23 -26.54 15.37
C GLN A 58 -6.45 -25.11 14.85
N LEU A 59 -6.28 -24.11 15.72
CA LEU A 59 -6.35 -22.71 15.34
C LEU A 59 -5.24 -22.34 14.34
N ALA A 60 -4.01 -22.78 14.60
CA ALA A 60 -2.86 -22.57 13.74
C ALA A 60 -3.04 -23.25 12.37
N GLU A 61 -3.49 -24.50 12.33
CA GLU A 61 -3.78 -25.23 11.09
C GLU A 61 -4.84 -24.54 10.25
N ARG A 62 -5.97 -24.15 10.87
CA ARG A 62 -7.04 -23.40 10.20
C ARG A 62 -6.50 -22.10 9.63
N GLN A 63 -5.59 -21.44 10.32
CA GLN A 63 -4.97 -20.22 9.80
C GLN A 63 -4.03 -20.52 8.62
N LYS A 64 -3.17 -21.54 8.71
CA LYS A 64 -2.27 -21.95 7.63
C LYS A 64 -3.00 -22.30 6.34
N GLN A 65 -4.20 -22.89 6.42
CA GLN A 65 -5.04 -23.17 5.25
C GLN A 65 -5.54 -21.90 4.53
N ARG A 66 -5.64 -20.77 5.25
CA ARG A 66 -6.16 -19.50 4.73
C ARG A 66 -5.08 -18.56 4.22
N VAL A 67 -3.84 -18.74 4.69
CA VAL A 67 -2.74 -17.84 4.42
C VAL A 67 -1.65 -18.50 3.59
N ASP A 68 -0.86 -17.67 2.93
CA ASP A 68 0.27 -18.09 2.13
C ASP A 68 1.31 -18.90 2.96
N PRO A 69 1.96 -19.93 2.37
CA PRO A 69 3.02 -20.71 3.01
C PRO A 69 4.12 -19.89 3.68
N MET A 70 4.41 -18.68 3.18
CA MET A 70 5.38 -17.76 3.78
C MET A 70 5.09 -17.45 5.26
N TYR A 71 3.84 -17.51 5.70
CA TYR A 71 3.46 -17.23 7.09
C TYR A 71 3.48 -18.46 8.00
N HIS A 72 3.66 -19.67 7.47
CA HIS A 72 3.50 -20.91 8.23
C HIS A 72 4.54 -21.02 9.35
N GLU A 73 5.82 -20.71 9.06
CA GLU A 73 6.88 -20.72 10.07
C GLU A 73 6.61 -19.72 11.20
N LYS A 74 6.08 -18.54 10.87
CA LYS A 74 5.71 -17.53 11.86
C LYS A 74 4.57 -18.03 12.75
N ILE A 75 3.55 -18.65 12.16
CA ILE A 75 2.44 -19.25 12.90
C ILE A 75 2.96 -20.34 13.85
N ASP A 76 3.88 -21.20 13.38
CA ASP A 76 4.48 -22.25 14.20
C ASP A 76 5.30 -21.69 15.35
N SER A 77 6.10 -20.64 15.11
CA SER A 77 6.87 -19.98 16.17
C SER A 77 5.99 -19.34 17.25
N LEU A 78 4.81 -18.82 16.86
CA LEU A 78 3.84 -18.26 17.79
C LEU A 78 3.16 -19.35 18.60
N LEU A 79 2.80 -20.48 17.96
CA LEU A 79 2.23 -21.64 18.62
C LEU A 79 3.19 -22.25 19.65
N ASP A 80 4.46 -22.41 19.27
CA ASP A 80 5.51 -22.87 20.19
C ASP A 80 5.66 -21.92 21.38
N THR A 81 5.73 -20.61 21.12
CA THR A 81 5.84 -19.60 22.16
C THR A 81 4.62 -19.62 23.10
N TYR A 82 3.42 -19.82 22.57
CA TYR A 82 2.19 -19.97 23.35
C TYR A 82 2.27 -21.18 24.27
N ALA A 83 2.58 -22.36 23.72
CA ALA A 83 2.66 -23.59 24.48
C ALA A 83 3.70 -23.51 25.61
N ARG A 84 4.91 -23.02 25.29
CA ARG A 84 5.99 -22.84 26.26
C ARG A 84 5.62 -21.90 27.40
N LYS A 85 5.07 -20.72 27.06
CA LYS A 85 4.70 -19.73 28.07
C LYS A 85 3.50 -20.18 28.91
N LEU A 86 2.51 -20.83 28.28
CA LEU A 86 1.36 -21.37 28.99
C LEU A 86 1.78 -22.41 30.03
N ALA A 87 2.65 -23.35 29.66
CA ALA A 87 3.16 -24.34 30.62
C ALA A 87 3.90 -23.67 31.80
N ALA A 88 4.77 -22.69 31.51
CA ALA A 88 5.48 -21.94 32.54
C ALA A 88 4.53 -21.18 33.48
N ASN A 89 3.51 -20.52 32.92
CA ASN A 89 2.52 -19.76 33.67
C ASN A 89 1.60 -20.66 34.52
N MET A 90 1.16 -21.82 33.99
CA MET A 90 0.39 -22.81 34.75
C MET A 90 1.21 -23.37 35.91
N ASN A 91 2.45 -23.79 35.66
CA ASN A 91 3.37 -24.26 36.70
C ASN A 91 3.59 -23.19 37.77
N LYS A 92 3.74 -21.93 37.35
CA LYS A 92 3.88 -20.81 38.29
C LYS A 92 2.62 -20.57 39.11
N GLY A 93 1.45 -20.70 38.49
CA GLY A 93 0.15 -20.67 39.16
C GLY A 93 0.06 -21.72 40.27
N TYR A 94 0.42 -22.97 39.98
CA TYR A 94 0.44 -24.04 40.98
C TYR A 94 1.40 -23.75 42.15
N GLU A 95 2.61 -23.25 41.86
CA GLU A 95 3.53 -22.81 42.91
C GLU A 95 2.93 -21.69 43.78
N ILE A 96 2.25 -20.72 43.18
CA ILE A 96 1.61 -19.62 43.89
C ILE A 96 0.50 -20.16 44.77
N ASP A 97 -0.38 -21.00 44.24
CA ASP A 97 -1.56 -21.52 44.93
C ASP A 97 -1.22 -22.46 46.09
N ALA A 98 -0.07 -23.14 46.05
CA ALA A 98 0.44 -23.96 47.14
C ALA A 98 1.04 -23.17 48.33
N ARG A 99 1.29 -21.85 48.21
CA ARG A 99 1.99 -21.06 49.25
C ARG A 99 1.21 -20.91 50.56
N VAL A 100 -0.09 -20.66 50.45
CA VAL A 100 -0.96 -20.39 51.60
C VAL A 100 -2.26 -21.18 51.42
N PRO A 101 -2.55 -22.13 52.32
CA PRO A 101 -3.79 -22.88 52.26
C PRO A 101 -5.02 -21.97 52.27
N SER A 102 -6.14 -22.43 51.72
CA SER A 102 -7.39 -21.68 51.77
C SER A 102 -7.91 -21.60 53.21
N ILE A 103 -8.77 -20.61 53.48
CA ILE A 103 -9.39 -20.46 54.81
C ILE A 103 -10.26 -21.68 55.16
N LEU A 104 -10.77 -22.39 54.16
CA LEU A 104 -11.52 -23.64 54.32
C LEU A 104 -10.62 -24.75 54.86
N ILE A 105 -9.37 -24.83 54.39
CA ILE A 105 -8.40 -25.85 54.81
C ILE A 105 -7.74 -25.49 56.15
N ALA A 106 -7.34 -24.23 56.35
CA ALA A 106 -6.61 -23.80 57.55
C ALA A 106 -7.53 -23.41 58.74
N GLY A 107 -8.83 -23.20 58.50
CA GLY A 107 -9.76 -22.65 59.48
C GLY A 107 -9.56 -21.14 59.72
N GLY A 108 -10.62 -20.46 60.15
CA GLY A 108 -10.62 -19.00 60.33
C GLY A 108 -9.67 -18.48 61.41
N SER A 109 -9.44 -19.25 62.48
CA SER A 109 -8.71 -18.80 63.66
C SER A 109 -7.18 -18.70 63.46
N ASN A 110 -6.60 -19.41 62.48
CA ASN A 110 -5.15 -19.46 62.22
C ASN A 110 -4.78 -19.02 60.79
N PHE A 111 -5.66 -18.32 60.09
CA PHE A 111 -5.46 -17.95 58.70
C PHE A 111 -4.46 -16.78 58.54
N PRO A 112 -3.35 -16.93 57.78
CA PRO A 112 -2.35 -15.88 57.66
C PRO A 112 -2.75 -14.85 56.58
N THR A 113 -3.66 -13.93 56.93
CA THR A 113 -4.26 -12.93 56.02
C THR A 113 -3.22 -12.15 55.19
N ARG A 114 -2.20 -11.57 55.83
CA ARG A 114 -1.15 -10.81 55.11
C ARG A 114 -0.36 -11.65 54.11
N LYS A 115 -0.16 -12.96 54.37
CA LYS A 115 0.49 -13.87 53.41
C LYS A 115 -0.46 -14.20 52.26
N LYS A 116 -1.76 -14.34 52.54
CA LYS A 116 -2.79 -14.55 51.50
C LYS A 116 -2.91 -13.34 50.58
N GLU A 117 -2.88 -12.12 51.11
CA GLU A 117 -2.87 -10.89 50.30
C GLU A 117 -1.70 -10.88 49.32
N LYS A 118 -0.49 -11.24 49.77
CA LYS A 118 0.69 -11.39 48.89
C LYS A 118 0.52 -12.52 47.86
N GLN A 119 -0.11 -13.64 48.25
CA GLN A 119 -0.44 -14.72 47.31
C GLN A 119 -1.42 -14.23 46.24
N ASN A 120 -2.45 -13.47 46.61
CA ASN A 120 -3.43 -12.91 45.69
C ASN A 120 -2.77 -11.93 44.71
N ALA A 121 -1.91 -11.01 45.19
CA ALA A 121 -1.16 -10.12 44.31
C ALA A 121 -0.26 -10.86 43.31
N ALA A 122 0.35 -11.98 43.74
CA ALA A 122 1.10 -12.86 42.84
C ALA A 122 0.18 -13.57 41.83
N ARG A 123 -1.01 -14.02 42.27
CA ARG A 123 -2.02 -14.63 41.39
C ARG A 123 -2.52 -13.63 40.34
N ASP A 124 -2.76 -12.38 40.73
CA ASP A 124 -3.18 -11.32 39.81
C ASP A 124 -2.11 -11.05 38.75
N SER A 125 -0.83 -11.07 39.14
CA SER A 125 0.29 -10.91 38.21
C SER A 125 0.40 -12.10 37.24
N ASN A 126 0.23 -13.32 37.75
CA ASN A 126 0.20 -14.54 36.92
C ASN A 126 -0.99 -14.54 35.95
N TYR A 127 -2.14 -14.04 36.38
CA TYR A 127 -3.33 -13.92 35.55
C TYR A 127 -3.16 -12.88 34.43
N ARG A 128 -2.50 -11.75 34.69
CA ARG A 128 -2.14 -10.79 33.64
C ARG A 128 -1.22 -11.41 32.59
N GLU A 129 -0.20 -12.14 33.01
CA GLU A 129 0.66 -12.87 32.07
C GLU A 129 -0.14 -13.92 31.27
N TRP A 130 -1.09 -14.61 31.91
CA TRP A 130 -2.00 -15.52 31.21
C TRP A 130 -2.82 -14.80 30.13
N GLN A 131 -3.33 -13.60 30.40
CA GLN A 131 -4.03 -12.77 29.40
C GLN A 131 -3.11 -12.40 28.23
N ASP A 132 -1.85 -12.04 28.50
CA ASP A 132 -0.86 -11.75 27.46
C ASP A 132 -0.53 -12.99 26.62
N ILE A 133 -0.51 -14.18 27.24
CA ILE A 133 -0.34 -15.46 26.56
C ILE A 133 -1.53 -15.74 25.64
N GLN A 134 -2.77 -15.51 26.09
CA GLN A 134 -3.96 -15.64 25.25
C GLN A 134 -3.90 -14.70 24.03
N GLY A 135 -3.34 -13.49 24.19
CA GLY A 135 -3.09 -12.58 23.07
C GLY A 135 -2.17 -13.14 21.97
N LEU A 136 -1.42 -14.22 22.22
CA LEU A 136 -0.69 -14.93 21.18
C LEU A 136 -1.63 -15.68 20.22
N LEU A 137 -2.77 -16.18 20.69
CA LEU A 137 -3.78 -16.81 19.84
C LEU A 137 -4.41 -15.79 18.87
N ASP A 138 -4.61 -14.55 19.32
CA ASP A 138 -5.08 -13.46 18.46
C ASP A 138 -4.02 -13.07 17.42
N LYS A 139 -2.74 -13.13 17.78
CA LYS A 139 -1.64 -12.95 16.81
C LYS A 139 -1.61 -14.08 15.78
N ILE A 140 -1.87 -15.32 16.17
CA ILE A 140 -2.01 -16.44 15.23
C ILE A 140 -3.18 -16.14 14.28
N ARG A 141 -4.37 -15.81 14.79
CA ARG A 141 -5.58 -15.49 13.99
C ARG A 141 -5.37 -14.36 12.99
N SER A 142 -4.59 -13.35 13.35
CA SER A 142 -4.35 -12.15 12.52
C SER A 142 -3.17 -12.27 11.57
N THR A 143 -2.25 -13.23 11.80
CA THR A 143 -1.07 -13.41 10.95
C THR A 143 -1.49 -13.78 9.53
N GLY A 144 -1.01 -13.03 8.53
CA GLY A 144 -1.35 -13.23 7.12
C GLY A 144 -2.73 -12.71 6.69
N MET A 145 -3.51 -12.10 7.59
CA MET A 145 -4.81 -11.48 7.28
C MET A 145 -4.73 -9.99 6.93
N GLY A 146 -3.54 -9.39 7.04
CA GLY A 146 -3.31 -8.00 6.67
C GLY A 146 -3.34 -7.78 5.15
N GLY A 147 -3.28 -6.51 4.73
CA GLY A 147 -3.06 -6.19 3.33
C GLY A 147 -1.73 -6.77 2.82
N ILE A 148 -1.62 -6.95 1.50
CA ILE A 148 -0.37 -7.40 0.86
C ILE A 148 0.75 -6.44 1.29
N SER A 149 1.81 -6.94 1.92
CA SER A 149 2.94 -6.11 2.37
C SER A 149 3.81 -5.72 1.18
N ALA A 150 4.47 -4.56 1.23
CA ALA A 150 5.51 -4.22 0.26
C ALA A 150 6.76 -5.14 0.42
N ASP A 151 6.96 -5.64 1.63
CA ASP A 151 8.10 -6.49 2.01
C ASP A 151 7.93 -7.96 1.56
N ASP A 152 6.77 -8.32 1.02
CA ASP A 152 6.51 -9.67 0.50
C ASP A 152 7.25 -9.84 -0.85
N PRO A 153 8.14 -10.85 -1.02
CA PRO A 153 8.82 -11.09 -2.29
C PRO A 153 7.87 -11.28 -3.48
N GLN A 154 6.65 -11.77 -3.20
CA GLN A 154 5.57 -11.97 -4.17
C GLN A 154 4.50 -10.87 -4.12
N ALA A 155 4.79 -9.70 -3.52
CA ALA A 155 3.82 -8.60 -3.40
C ALA A 155 3.21 -8.20 -4.74
N VAL A 156 4.04 -8.05 -5.78
CA VAL A 156 3.60 -7.67 -7.13
C VAL A 156 2.68 -8.74 -7.72
N GLN A 157 3.09 -10.01 -7.69
CA GLN A 157 2.29 -11.13 -8.20
C GLN A 157 0.93 -11.25 -7.49
N LYS A 158 0.91 -11.07 -6.17
CA LYS A 158 -0.33 -11.08 -5.38
C LYS A 158 -1.23 -9.90 -5.72
N LEU A 159 -0.66 -8.73 -5.96
CA LEU A 159 -1.41 -7.55 -6.39
C LEU A 159 -1.95 -7.71 -7.82
N GLU A 160 -1.21 -8.33 -8.73
CA GLU A 160 -1.67 -8.65 -10.10
C GLU A 160 -2.85 -9.61 -10.08
N LYS A 161 -2.77 -10.69 -9.29
CA LYS A 161 -3.91 -11.61 -9.11
C LYS A 161 -5.13 -10.92 -8.49
N LYS A 162 -4.92 -9.99 -7.55
CA LYS A 162 -5.99 -9.15 -6.99
C LYS A 162 -6.57 -8.24 -8.07
N LEU A 163 -5.73 -7.63 -8.90
CA LEU A 163 -6.15 -6.77 -10.00
C LEU A 163 -7.03 -7.53 -10.99
N GLU A 164 -6.61 -8.72 -11.42
CA GLU A 164 -7.39 -9.58 -12.32
C GLU A 164 -8.77 -9.91 -11.74
N SER A 165 -8.82 -10.27 -10.45
CA SER A 165 -10.09 -10.52 -9.76
C SER A 165 -11.00 -9.29 -9.70
N LEU A 166 -10.44 -8.10 -9.47
CA LEU A 166 -11.20 -6.85 -9.41
C LEU A 166 -11.72 -6.44 -10.80
N GLU A 167 -10.91 -6.61 -11.84
CA GLU A 167 -11.28 -6.35 -13.23
C GLU A 167 -12.39 -7.31 -13.69
N LYS A 168 -12.24 -8.61 -13.44
CA LYS A 168 -13.29 -9.60 -13.70
C LYS A 168 -14.58 -9.28 -12.95
N SER A 169 -14.49 -8.87 -11.68
CA SER A 169 -15.66 -8.43 -10.91
C SER A 169 -16.31 -7.17 -11.49
N GLN A 170 -15.51 -6.22 -12.00
CA GLN A 170 -16.03 -5.02 -12.64
C GLN A 170 -16.80 -5.35 -13.92
N GLU A 171 -16.26 -6.25 -14.74
CA GLU A 171 -16.88 -6.70 -15.97
C GLU A 171 -18.19 -7.45 -15.70
N THR A 172 -18.20 -8.39 -14.75
CA THR A 172 -19.42 -9.12 -14.38
C THR A 172 -20.48 -8.16 -13.85
N MET A 173 -20.15 -7.23 -12.95
CA MET A 173 -21.11 -6.24 -12.44
C MET A 173 -21.69 -5.37 -13.55
N LYS A 174 -20.86 -4.90 -14.49
CA LYS A 174 -21.32 -4.09 -15.63
C LYS A 174 -22.22 -4.91 -16.56
N ALA A 175 -21.83 -6.15 -16.87
CA ALA A 175 -22.55 -7.03 -17.76
C ALA A 175 -23.92 -7.44 -17.18
N VAL A 176 -23.98 -7.79 -15.89
CA VAL A 176 -25.22 -8.13 -15.19
C VAL A 176 -26.15 -6.92 -15.11
N ASN A 177 -25.63 -5.74 -14.77
CA ASN A 177 -26.44 -4.52 -14.77
C ASN A 177 -26.94 -4.18 -16.19
N ALA A 178 -26.13 -4.40 -17.23
CA ALA A 178 -26.55 -4.19 -18.62
C ALA A 178 -27.64 -5.20 -19.04
N TYR A 179 -27.50 -6.46 -18.66
CA TYR A 179 -28.48 -7.52 -18.88
C TYR A 179 -29.81 -7.17 -18.20
N TYR A 180 -29.77 -6.83 -16.92
CA TYR A 180 -30.96 -6.49 -16.15
C TYR A 180 -31.66 -5.23 -16.68
N ARG A 181 -30.92 -4.22 -17.16
CA ARG A 181 -31.52 -3.05 -17.81
C ARG A 181 -32.36 -3.41 -19.04
N LYS A 182 -31.94 -4.41 -19.81
CA LYS A 182 -32.62 -4.88 -21.03
C LYS A 182 -33.78 -5.82 -20.73
N HIS A 183 -33.58 -6.79 -19.84
CA HIS A 183 -34.52 -7.90 -19.64
C HIS A 183 -35.41 -7.74 -18.40
N LYS A 184 -35.07 -6.85 -17.45
CA LYS A 184 -35.76 -6.67 -16.16
C LYS A 184 -35.85 -7.94 -15.29
N THR A 185 -35.17 -9.01 -15.70
CA THR A 185 -34.97 -10.25 -14.95
C THR A 185 -33.49 -10.61 -14.94
N LEU A 186 -33.12 -11.48 -14.01
CA LEU A 186 -31.81 -12.14 -13.95
C LEU A 186 -31.84 -13.55 -14.56
N ASP A 187 -33.01 -14.06 -14.95
CA ASP A 187 -33.17 -15.40 -15.52
C ASP A 187 -32.44 -15.53 -16.86
N GLY A 188 -31.48 -16.46 -16.94
CA GLY A 188 -30.69 -16.69 -18.15
C GLY A 188 -29.52 -15.71 -18.34
N CYS A 189 -29.08 -15.01 -17.30
CA CYS A 189 -27.88 -14.17 -17.37
C CYS A 189 -26.61 -15.03 -17.59
N PRO A 190 -25.89 -14.90 -18.73
CA PRO A 190 -24.77 -15.77 -19.07
C PRO A 190 -23.47 -15.48 -18.29
N HIS A 191 -23.42 -14.35 -17.59
CA HIS A 191 -22.20 -13.86 -16.91
C HIS A 191 -22.15 -14.23 -15.42
N LEU A 192 -23.10 -15.03 -14.93
CA LEU A 192 -23.15 -15.51 -13.55
C LEU A 192 -23.27 -17.04 -13.54
N LEU A 193 -22.60 -17.69 -12.59
CA LEU A 193 -22.87 -19.08 -12.27
C LEU A 193 -24.27 -19.23 -11.65
N PRO A 194 -24.95 -20.39 -11.78
CA PRO A 194 -26.28 -20.60 -11.22
C PRO A 194 -26.38 -20.27 -9.73
N GLU A 195 -25.37 -20.65 -8.95
CA GLU A 195 -25.30 -20.34 -7.52
C GLU A 195 -25.21 -18.83 -7.24
N GLN A 196 -24.44 -18.10 -8.04
CA GLN A 196 -24.28 -16.65 -7.90
C GLN A 196 -25.56 -15.92 -8.29
N LEU A 197 -26.27 -16.44 -9.28
CA LEU A 197 -27.54 -15.92 -9.76
C LEU A 197 -28.63 -16.06 -8.70
N GLU A 198 -28.75 -17.23 -8.06
CA GLU A 198 -29.71 -17.46 -6.97
C GLU A 198 -29.39 -16.61 -5.73
N LYS A 199 -28.12 -16.45 -5.36
CA LYS A 199 -27.71 -15.52 -4.30
C LYS A 199 -28.10 -14.08 -4.63
N LEU A 200 -27.81 -13.62 -5.84
CA LEU A 200 -28.12 -12.25 -6.24
C LEU A 200 -29.63 -11.98 -6.29
N LYS A 201 -30.44 -12.96 -6.72
CA LYS A 201 -31.90 -12.89 -6.64
C LYS A 201 -32.39 -12.79 -5.20
N ALA A 202 -31.86 -13.63 -4.31
CA ALA A 202 -32.21 -13.62 -2.90
C ALA A 202 -31.85 -12.29 -2.23
N ASP A 203 -30.67 -11.75 -2.54
CA ASP A 203 -30.23 -10.44 -2.08
C ASP A 203 -31.18 -9.34 -2.59
N MET A 204 -31.54 -9.36 -3.88
CA MET A 204 -32.50 -8.39 -4.45
C MET A 204 -33.91 -8.48 -3.86
N ALA A 205 -34.34 -9.68 -3.45
CA ALA A 205 -35.63 -9.90 -2.81
C ALA A 205 -35.64 -9.52 -1.31
N SER A 206 -34.46 -9.29 -0.72
CA SER A 206 -34.33 -8.88 0.67
C SER A 206 -34.97 -7.52 0.91
N SER A 207 -35.68 -7.38 2.04
CA SER A 207 -36.28 -6.11 2.46
C SER A 207 -35.27 -4.98 2.70
N TRP A 208 -33.99 -5.33 2.81
CA TRP A 208 -32.89 -4.39 3.02
C TRP A 208 -32.18 -3.98 1.72
N HIS A 209 -32.57 -4.55 0.57
CA HIS A 209 -31.97 -4.19 -0.72
C HIS A 209 -32.44 -2.81 -1.17
N LEU A 210 -31.48 -1.90 -1.35
CA LEU A 210 -31.77 -0.52 -1.69
C LEU A 210 -31.60 -0.29 -3.20
N GLY A 211 -32.73 -0.31 -3.92
CA GLY A 211 -32.85 0.12 -5.31
C GLY A 211 -33.08 -0.99 -6.33
N ASP A 212 -33.42 -0.59 -7.56
CA ASP A 212 -33.96 -1.50 -8.59
C ASP A 212 -32.88 -2.18 -9.44
N LYS A 213 -31.61 -2.17 -9.02
CA LYS A 213 -30.49 -2.70 -9.81
C LYS A 213 -29.81 -3.84 -9.06
N PRO A 214 -29.33 -4.88 -9.75
CA PRO A 214 -28.60 -5.97 -9.11
C PRO A 214 -27.33 -5.50 -8.40
N PHE A 215 -26.52 -4.68 -9.09
CA PHE A 215 -25.35 -4.05 -8.48
C PHE A 215 -25.52 -2.53 -8.42
N ALA A 216 -25.30 -1.96 -7.24
CA ALA A 216 -25.42 -0.53 -7.02
C ALA A 216 -24.31 0.28 -7.73
N THR A 217 -24.62 1.53 -8.10
CA THR A 217 -23.66 2.42 -8.77
C THR A 217 -22.41 2.69 -7.91
N TRP A 218 -22.59 2.87 -6.60
CA TRP A 218 -21.47 3.10 -5.69
C TRP A 218 -20.52 1.89 -5.62
N ALA A 219 -21.02 0.66 -5.77
CA ALA A 219 -20.19 -0.54 -5.75
C ALA A 219 -19.24 -0.59 -6.97
N LEU A 220 -19.76 -0.24 -8.15
CA LEU A 220 -18.97 -0.10 -9.39
C LEU A 220 -17.91 1.01 -9.29
N SER A 221 -18.25 2.12 -8.65
CA SER A 221 -17.33 3.26 -8.43
C SER A 221 -16.23 2.91 -7.43
N ASN A 222 -16.59 2.25 -6.33
CA ASN A 222 -15.62 1.81 -5.32
C ASN A 222 -14.65 0.78 -5.90
N ASN A 223 -15.16 -0.17 -6.69
CA ASN A 223 -14.32 -1.17 -7.34
C ASN A 223 -13.38 -0.54 -8.39
N SER A 224 -13.85 0.42 -9.20
CA SER A 224 -12.98 1.12 -10.16
C SER A 224 -11.91 1.97 -9.47
N ALA A 225 -12.23 2.61 -8.34
CA ALA A 225 -11.25 3.30 -7.52
C ALA A 225 -10.20 2.34 -6.96
N GLU A 226 -10.60 1.17 -6.47
CA GLU A 226 -9.68 0.14 -5.98
C GLU A 226 -8.78 -0.42 -7.09
N ILE A 227 -9.32 -0.66 -8.30
CA ILE A 227 -8.53 -1.07 -9.48
C ILE A 227 -7.41 -0.06 -9.75
N ARG A 228 -7.72 1.25 -9.75
CA ARG A 228 -6.72 2.32 -9.94
C ARG A 228 -5.63 2.27 -8.87
N ARG A 229 -6.03 2.20 -7.59
CA ARG A 229 -5.07 2.11 -6.46
C ARG A 229 -4.16 0.90 -6.58
N VAL A 230 -4.70 -0.26 -6.97
CA VAL A 230 -3.90 -1.49 -7.13
C VAL A 230 -2.92 -1.34 -8.30
N LYS A 231 -3.34 -0.77 -9.44
CA LYS A 231 -2.44 -0.48 -10.57
C LYS A 231 -1.30 0.47 -10.17
N ASP A 232 -1.63 1.57 -9.50
CA ASP A 232 -0.64 2.55 -9.04
C ASP A 232 0.35 1.91 -8.05
N ARG A 233 -0.16 1.02 -7.18
CA ARG A 233 0.66 0.28 -6.23
C ARG A 233 1.59 -0.73 -6.90
N ILE A 234 1.11 -1.49 -7.89
CA ILE A 234 1.94 -2.41 -8.68
C ILE A 234 3.07 -1.64 -9.36
N LYS A 235 2.73 -0.53 -10.03
CA LYS A 235 3.72 0.33 -10.70
C LYS A 235 4.77 0.84 -9.73
N SER A 236 4.35 1.36 -8.59
CA SER A 236 5.25 1.86 -7.53
C SER A 236 6.22 0.77 -7.04
N LEU A 237 5.71 -0.42 -6.71
CA LEU A 237 6.54 -1.51 -6.21
C LEU A 237 7.48 -2.08 -7.28
N SER A 238 7.04 -2.18 -8.55
CA SER A 238 7.90 -2.61 -9.66
C SER A 238 9.05 -1.63 -9.87
N GLN A 239 8.75 -0.32 -9.92
CA GLN A 239 9.76 0.72 -10.09
C GLN A 239 10.75 0.75 -8.93
N GLN A 240 10.28 0.60 -7.68
CA GLN A 240 11.17 0.51 -6.53
C GLN A 240 12.09 -0.71 -6.58
N LYS A 241 11.59 -1.85 -7.07
CA LYS A 241 12.38 -3.07 -7.22
C LYS A 241 13.43 -2.96 -8.32
N GLU A 242 13.10 -2.31 -9.44
CA GLU A 242 14.00 -2.09 -10.57
C GLU A 242 15.10 -1.06 -10.25
N ILE A 243 14.72 0.08 -9.67
CA ILE A 243 15.66 1.15 -9.38
C ILE A 243 16.54 0.82 -8.18
N GLY A 244 15.97 0.22 -7.14
CA GLY A 244 16.68 -0.11 -5.90
C GLY A 244 17.11 1.12 -5.09
N PHE A 245 17.93 0.86 -4.07
CA PHE A 245 18.41 1.84 -3.10
C PHE A 245 19.93 1.82 -3.06
N VAL A 246 20.55 2.99 -2.94
CA VAL A 246 22.02 3.14 -2.98
C VAL A 246 22.61 3.34 -1.58
N GLY A 247 23.72 2.65 -1.29
CA GLY A 247 24.53 2.89 -0.09
C GLY A 247 25.55 4.00 -0.31
N TRP A 248 26.20 4.44 0.76
CA TRP A 248 27.28 5.44 0.69
C TRP A 248 28.29 5.27 1.82
N GLU A 249 29.48 5.82 1.64
CA GLU A 249 30.53 5.86 2.65
C GLU A 249 30.52 7.23 3.35
N PHE A 250 30.82 7.23 4.65
CA PHE A 250 30.90 8.43 5.48
C PHE A 250 32.13 8.37 6.39
N ASP A 251 32.46 9.48 7.04
CA ASP A 251 33.61 9.52 7.96
C ASP A 251 33.36 8.63 9.19
N GLY A 252 34.14 7.55 9.33
CA GLY A 252 34.01 6.57 10.41
C GLY A 252 33.04 5.40 10.12
N GLY A 253 32.64 5.18 8.87
CA GLY A 253 31.86 4.00 8.51
C GLY A 253 31.20 3.98 7.11
N LYS A 254 30.22 3.10 6.95
CA LYS A 254 29.44 2.97 5.70
C LYS A 254 27.97 2.73 5.96
N VAL A 255 27.13 3.22 5.06
CA VAL A 255 25.69 2.94 5.00
C VAL A 255 25.41 2.02 3.83
N GLU A 256 24.76 0.90 4.12
CA GLU A 256 24.42 -0.14 3.15
C GLU A 256 22.90 -0.28 3.02
N ALA A 257 22.40 -0.24 1.79
CA ALA A 257 21.01 -0.50 1.46
C ALA A 257 20.78 -2.01 1.30
N ASN A 258 20.55 -2.71 2.42
CA ASN A 258 20.34 -4.15 2.42
C ASN A 258 18.89 -4.47 1.99
N THR A 259 18.73 -4.85 0.72
CA THR A 259 17.43 -5.19 0.12
C THR A 259 16.87 -6.50 0.66
N GLU A 260 17.71 -7.50 0.95
CA GLU A 260 17.29 -8.80 1.49
C GLU A 260 16.69 -8.68 2.90
N ALA A 261 17.34 -7.89 3.76
CA ALA A 261 16.83 -7.60 5.10
C ALA A 261 15.73 -6.52 5.09
N ASN A 262 15.52 -5.85 3.96
CA ASN A 262 14.72 -4.63 3.83
C ASN A 262 15.11 -3.58 4.89
N ARG A 263 16.42 -3.35 5.06
CA ARG A 263 16.98 -2.42 6.06
C ARG A 263 18.03 -1.51 5.45
N LEU A 264 17.97 -0.23 5.80
CA LEU A 264 19.10 0.67 5.66
C LEU A 264 19.99 0.48 6.89
N GLN A 265 21.18 -0.11 6.69
CA GLN A 265 22.10 -0.51 7.74
C GLN A 265 23.28 0.46 7.79
N ILE A 266 23.61 0.94 8.98
CA ILE A 266 24.72 1.85 9.24
C ILE A 266 25.77 1.09 10.04
N PHE A 267 26.92 0.90 9.41
CA PHE A 267 28.11 0.29 9.99
C PHE A 267 29.04 1.42 10.44
N PHE A 268 29.36 1.44 11.73
CA PHE A 268 30.42 2.28 12.27
C PHE A 268 31.65 1.41 12.53
N GLU A 269 32.85 1.94 12.29
CA GLU A 269 34.10 1.25 12.61
C GLU A 269 34.30 1.14 14.13
N ASP A 270 34.03 2.23 14.84
CA ASP A 270 34.07 2.32 16.29
C ASP A 270 32.69 2.65 16.88
N LYS A 271 32.57 2.50 18.20
CA LYS A 271 31.33 2.85 18.90
C LYS A 271 31.07 4.36 18.75
N PRO A 272 29.96 4.78 18.12
CA PRO A 272 29.65 6.20 17.97
C PRO A 272 29.41 6.84 19.34
N ASP A 273 29.74 8.12 19.42
CA ASP A 273 29.59 8.93 20.63
C ASP A 273 28.12 9.06 21.06
N GLU A 274 27.87 9.60 22.26
CA GLU A 274 26.51 9.69 22.80
C GLU A 274 25.59 10.59 21.97
N ALA A 275 26.10 11.71 21.45
CA ALA A 275 25.30 12.64 20.65
C ALA A 275 24.85 11.99 19.33
N THR A 276 25.74 11.27 18.65
CA THR A 276 25.39 10.53 17.42
C THR A 276 24.36 9.44 17.69
N ARG A 277 24.49 8.69 18.79
CA ARG A 277 23.52 7.66 19.17
C ARG A 277 22.14 8.24 19.48
N GLU A 278 22.07 9.42 20.07
CA GLU A 278 20.80 10.11 20.32
C GLU A 278 20.18 10.63 19.01
N ALA A 279 20.98 11.23 18.13
CA ALA A 279 20.53 11.67 16.80
C ALA A 279 20.00 10.50 15.94
N LEU A 280 20.65 9.34 15.99
CA LEU A 280 20.17 8.13 15.31
C LEU A 280 18.83 7.68 15.88
N LYS A 281 18.68 7.65 17.21
CA LYS A 281 17.43 7.24 17.87
C LYS A 281 16.27 8.19 17.57
N SER A 282 16.52 9.51 17.57
CA SER A 282 15.49 10.53 17.29
C SER A 282 15.02 10.46 15.83
N ASN A 283 15.90 10.11 14.90
CA ASN A 283 15.59 9.89 13.48
C ASN A 283 15.10 8.46 13.16
N GLY A 284 14.74 7.68 14.18
CA GLY A 284 14.09 6.37 14.03
C GLY A 284 15.02 5.20 13.74
N PHE A 285 16.35 5.38 13.74
CA PHE A 285 17.30 4.28 13.67
C PHE A 285 17.34 3.53 15.01
N ARG A 286 17.50 2.21 14.94
CA ARG A 286 17.54 1.32 16.10
C ARG A 286 18.75 0.39 16.01
N TRP A 287 19.44 0.22 17.13
CA TRP A 287 20.54 -0.75 17.24
C TRP A 287 19.99 -2.18 17.17
N SER A 288 20.61 -3.00 16.33
CA SER A 288 20.31 -4.42 16.20
C SER A 288 21.44 -5.26 16.84
N PRO A 289 21.22 -5.87 18.02
CA PRO A 289 22.24 -6.71 18.65
C PRO A 289 22.65 -7.91 17.81
N LYS A 290 21.72 -8.46 17.02
CA LYS A 290 21.98 -9.63 16.15
C LYS A 290 22.87 -9.28 14.96
N ALA A 291 22.70 -8.08 14.41
CA ALA A 291 23.43 -7.64 13.22
C ALA A 291 24.64 -6.74 13.56
N GLY A 292 24.74 -6.25 14.80
CA GLY A 292 25.82 -5.36 15.23
C GLY A 292 25.80 -3.99 14.55
N VAL A 293 24.63 -3.52 14.11
CA VAL A 293 24.49 -2.27 13.34
C VAL A 293 23.29 -1.44 13.77
N TRP A 294 23.36 -0.14 13.48
CA TRP A 294 22.19 0.73 13.50
C TRP A 294 21.39 0.54 12.23
N GLN A 295 20.07 0.38 12.34
CA GLN A 295 19.24 0.11 11.17
C GLN A 295 17.83 0.70 11.28
N ARG A 296 17.22 0.92 10.12
CA ARG A 296 15.79 1.25 9.96
C ARG A 296 15.22 0.58 8.72
N GLN A 297 13.90 0.58 8.56
CA GLN A 297 13.27 0.02 7.35
C GLN A 297 13.74 0.76 6.09
N LEU A 298 14.12 0.00 5.06
CA LEU A 298 14.60 0.54 3.79
C LEU A 298 13.42 1.14 3.02
N THR A 299 13.36 2.46 2.99
CA THR A 299 12.27 3.25 2.40
C THR A 299 12.86 4.59 1.93
N SER A 300 12.18 5.33 1.06
CA SER A 300 12.62 6.68 0.70
C SER A 300 12.74 7.60 1.93
N ASN A 301 11.86 7.43 2.93
CA ASN A 301 11.93 8.13 4.21
C ASN A 301 13.24 7.83 4.98
N ALA A 302 13.90 6.70 4.70
CA ALA A 302 15.18 6.37 5.32
C ALA A 302 16.30 7.29 4.90
N TYR A 303 16.28 7.74 3.65
CA TYR A 303 17.23 8.71 3.12
C TYR A 303 16.96 10.11 3.68
N TYR A 304 15.70 10.53 3.72
CA TYR A 304 15.32 11.79 4.36
C TYR A 304 15.74 11.85 5.83
N ALA A 305 15.55 10.77 6.58
CA ALA A 305 16.00 10.73 7.97
C ALA A 305 17.52 10.68 8.11
N ALA A 306 18.22 10.08 7.14
CA ALA A 306 19.68 10.08 7.11
C ALA A 306 20.23 11.49 6.84
N ASP A 307 19.55 12.33 6.05
CA ASP A 307 19.94 13.72 5.81
C ASP A 307 20.08 14.53 7.11
N TYR A 308 19.29 14.22 8.14
CA TYR A 308 19.31 14.91 9.43
C TYR A 308 20.43 14.43 10.38
N VAL A 309 21.11 13.32 10.07
CA VAL A 309 22.16 12.75 10.91
C VAL A 309 23.52 13.13 10.32
N LYS A 310 24.10 14.24 10.81
CA LYS A 310 25.38 14.76 10.31
C LYS A 310 26.53 13.77 10.39
N ALA A 311 26.54 12.90 11.40
CA ALA A 311 27.59 11.91 11.61
C ALA A 311 27.64 10.80 10.55
N ILE A 312 26.62 10.69 9.70
CA ILE A 312 26.58 9.72 8.59
C ILE A 312 26.51 10.41 7.23
N ALA A 313 26.91 11.69 7.17
CA ALA A 313 26.90 12.45 5.93
C ALA A 313 27.90 11.84 4.91
N PRO A 314 27.50 11.68 3.64
CA PRO A 314 28.39 11.14 2.60
C PRO A 314 29.70 11.93 2.47
N LEU A 315 30.79 11.23 2.17
CA LEU A 315 32.11 11.85 1.92
C LEU A 315 32.09 12.83 0.72
N THR A 316 31.14 12.65 -0.21
CA THR A 316 30.95 13.54 -1.36
C THR A 316 30.42 14.93 -0.96
N GLY A 317 29.91 15.10 0.26
CA GLY A 317 29.28 16.33 0.75
C GLY A 317 27.84 16.54 0.27
N GLU A 318 27.33 15.67 -0.60
CA GLU A 318 25.93 15.66 -1.04
C GLU A 318 25.02 15.05 0.04
N LYS A 319 23.73 15.37 0.01
CA LYS A 319 22.77 14.73 0.92
C LYS A 319 22.48 13.29 0.49
N PRO A 320 22.27 12.34 1.43
CA PRO A 320 21.79 11.00 1.11
C PRO A 320 20.60 10.96 0.14
N THR A 321 19.63 11.88 0.29
CA THR A 321 18.48 11.97 -0.64
C THR A 321 18.90 12.36 -2.07
N GLU A 322 19.91 13.22 -2.23
CA GLU A 322 20.42 13.64 -3.55
C GLU A 322 21.13 12.49 -4.26
N LEU A 323 21.92 11.69 -3.53
CA LEU A 323 22.54 10.46 -4.04
C LEU A 323 21.48 9.49 -4.57
N GLN A 324 20.41 9.26 -3.81
CA GLN A 324 19.31 8.40 -4.26
C GLN A 324 18.60 8.97 -5.50
N ARG A 325 18.41 10.30 -5.59
CA ARG A 325 17.82 10.94 -6.78
C ARG A 325 18.73 10.83 -8.01
N ALA A 326 20.04 11.00 -7.84
CA ALA A 326 21.01 10.81 -8.91
C ALA A 326 20.99 9.36 -9.42
N HIS A 327 20.96 8.38 -8.50
CA HIS A 327 20.81 6.96 -8.82
C HIS A 327 19.54 6.67 -9.61
N ILE A 328 18.39 7.20 -9.17
CA ILE A 328 17.11 7.07 -9.89
C ILE A 328 17.21 7.66 -11.32
N ARG A 329 17.85 8.83 -11.48
CA ARG A 329 18.03 9.46 -12.80
C ARG A 329 18.90 8.61 -13.72
N ALA A 330 20.02 8.11 -13.22
CA ALA A 330 20.93 7.25 -13.98
C ALA A 330 20.24 5.96 -14.45
N GLN A 331 19.50 5.29 -13.56
CA GLN A 331 18.75 4.07 -13.90
C GLN A 331 17.66 4.32 -14.94
N LYS A 332 16.96 5.47 -14.88
CA LYS A 332 15.97 5.84 -15.88
C LYS A 332 16.58 6.09 -17.26
N VAL A 333 17.72 6.77 -17.32
CA VAL A 333 18.45 7.01 -18.58
C VAL A 333 18.91 5.68 -19.18
N ALA A 334 19.51 4.81 -18.36
CA ALA A 334 19.95 3.49 -18.81
C ALA A 334 18.78 2.62 -19.33
N ALA A 335 17.62 2.66 -18.66
CA ALA A 335 16.43 1.94 -19.13
C ALA A 335 15.89 2.49 -20.47
N GLN A 336 15.97 3.81 -20.69
CA GLN A 336 15.59 4.42 -21.97
C GLN A 336 16.57 4.06 -23.09
N GLU A 337 17.87 4.08 -22.82
CA GLU A 337 18.90 3.66 -23.78
C GLU A 337 18.77 2.18 -24.16
N GLN A 338 18.49 1.30 -23.19
CA GLN A 338 18.22 -0.11 -23.44
C GLN A 338 16.95 -0.33 -24.30
N PHE A 339 15.91 0.48 -24.09
CA PHE A 339 14.71 0.44 -24.92
C PHE A 339 14.97 0.93 -26.35
N ALA A 340 15.84 1.93 -26.52
CA ALA A 340 16.26 2.42 -27.83
C ALA A 340 17.15 1.40 -28.57
N GLN A 341 18.01 0.66 -27.88
CA GLN A 341 18.88 -0.38 -28.46
C GLN A 341 18.17 -1.73 -28.69
N GLY A 342 17.03 -1.98 -28.03
CA GLY A 342 16.25 -3.22 -28.15
C GLY A 342 15.19 -3.21 -29.25
N GLN A 343 14.91 -2.06 -29.86
CA GLN A 343 14.25 -2.04 -31.17
C GLN A 343 15.30 -2.42 -32.20
N PRO A 344 15.03 -3.34 -33.14
CA PRO A 344 15.91 -3.47 -34.28
C PRO A 344 16.00 -2.09 -34.92
N GLU A 345 17.20 -1.50 -34.91
CA GLU A 345 17.58 -0.50 -35.88
C GLU A 345 17.30 -1.14 -37.25
N GLN A 346 16.12 -0.88 -37.80
CA GLN A 346 16.03 -0.74 -39.22
C GLN A 346 16.91 0.47 -39.51
N GLU A 347 18.20 0.23 -39.75
CA GLU A 347 19.07 1.18 -40.43
C GLU A 347 18.32 1.57 -41.71
N ALA A 348 17.67 2.74 -41.66
CA ALA A 348 17.15 3.36 -42.85
C ALA A 348 18.37 3.53 -43.77
N PRO A 349 18.33 3.02 -45.01
CA PRO A 349 19.45 3.18 -45.94
C PRO A 349 19.71 4.68 -46.13
N GLN A 350 20.82 5.16 -45.57
CA GLN A 350 21.20 6.58 -45.50
C GLN A 350 21.62 7.20 -46.85
N ASP A 351 20.89 6.94 -47.93
CA ASP A 351 21.22 7.57 -49.23
C ASP A 351 20.02 7.79 -50.16
N LYS A 352 18.81 7.83 -49.61
CA LYS A 352 17.61 8.21 -50.37
C LYS A 352 16.78 9.19 -49.56
N ASP A 353 16.53 10.37 -50.11
CA ASP A 353 15.53 11.29 -49.57
C ASP A 353 14.20 10.53 -49.46
N THR A 354 13.50 10.66 -48.33
CA THR A 354 12.22 10.01 -48.07
C THR A 354 11.20 11.02 -47.55
N PHE A 355 9.92 10.68 -47.61
CA PHE A 355 8.88 11.42 -46.91
C PHE A 355 8.01 10.47 -46.10
N SER A 356 7.49 10.98 -44.99
CA SER A 356 6.68 10.25 -44.03
C SER A 356 5.38 11.01 -43.77
N ILE A 357 4.25 10.30 -43.73
CA ILE A 357 2.92 10.87 -43.48
C ILE A 357 2.43 10.41 -42.12
N TYR A 358 2.01 11.38 -41.30
CA TYR A 358 1.48 11.19 -39.96
C TYR A 358 0.03 11.66 -39.89
N GLN A 359 -0.84 10.82 -39.35
CA GLN A 359 -2.28 11.12 -39.18
C GLN A 359 -2.68 11.07 -37.71
N ILE A 360 -3.62 11.93 -37.31
CA ILE A 360 -4.10 12.00 -35.92
C ILE A 360 -4.78 10.69 -35.51
N LYS A 361 -4.50 10.21 -34.30
CA LYS A 361 -5.08 9.00 -33.72
C LYS A 361 -6.60 9.07 -33.60
N GLY A 362 -7.28 7.94 -33.74
CA GLY A 362 -8.74 7.80 -33.74
C GLY A 362 -9.49 7.89 -32.39
N GLY A 363 -8.87 8.28 -31.28
CA GLY A 363 -9.49 8.31 -29.93
C GLY A 363 -10.23 9.59 -29.53
N ASP A 364 -11.04 9.53 -28.45
CA ASP A 364 -11.79 10.69 -27.92
C ASP A 364 -10.87 11.85 -27.49
N GLU A 365 -9.64 11.54 -27.07
CA GLU A 365 -8.65 12.51 -26.59
C GLU A 365 -8.16 13.48 -27.68
N THR A 366 -8.21 13.07 -28.95
CA THR A 366 -7.77 13.89 -30.09
C THR A 366 -8.93 14.43 -30.91
N ARG A 367 -10.18 14.20 -30.47
CA ARG A 367 -11.38 14.56 -31.24
C ARG A 367 -11.42 16.04 -31.59
N ASP A 368 -11.04 16.89 -30.64
CA ASP A 368 -11.08 18.35 -30.79
C ASP A 368 -9.85 18.89 -31.56
N LEU A 369 -8.91 18.02 -31.96
CA LEU A 369 -7.72 18.36 -32.75
C LEU A 369 -7.88 18.01 -34.24
N ARG A 370 -8.87 17.18 -34.59
CA ARG A 370 -9.03 16.67 -35.97
C ARG A 370 -9.64 17.73 -36.86
N PHE A 371 -9.05 17.88 -38.05
CA PHE A 371 -9.49 18.83 -39.08
C PHE A 371 -9.47 20.29 -38.61
N GLU A 372 -8.68 20.60 -37.58
CA GLU A 372 -8.57 21.95 -37.04
C GLU A 372 -7.44 22.72 -37.76
N PRO A 373 -7.68 23.91 -38.34
CA PRO A 373 -6.63 24.75 -38.90
C PRO A 373 -5.56 25.13 -37.86
N TYR A 374 -4.31 25.34 -38.29
CA TYR A 374 -3.20 25.58 -37.37
C TYR A 374 -3.44 26.79 -36.45
N ASP A 375 -3.92 27.90 -37.01
CA ASP A 375 -4.18 29.12 -36.24
C ASP A 375 -5.23 28.92 -35.14
N ARG A 376 -6.27 28.10 -35.39
CA ARG A 376 -7.28 27.79 -34.36
C ARG A 376 -6.74 26.80 -33.34
N LEU A 377 -5.95 25.82 -33.76
CA LEU A 377 -5.28 24.87 -32.88
C LEU A 377 -4.42 25.62 -31.83
N ILE A 378 -3.61 26.59 -32.28
CA ILE A 378 -2.80 27.42 -31.39
C ILE A 378 -3.67 28.36 -30.53
N ALA A 379 -4.71 28.99 -31.09
CA ALA A 379 -5.60 29.88 -30.34
C ALA A 379 -6.37 29.15 -29.22
N ALA A 380 -6.67 27.85 -29.40
CA ALA A 380 -7.26 26.99 -28.39
C ALA A 380 -6.24 26.53 -27.31
N GLY A 381 -4.97 26.89 -27.45
CA GLY A 381 -3.89 26.52 -26.53
C GLY A 381 -3.31 25.13 -26.79
N HIS A 382 -3.58 24.53 -27.95
CA HIS A 382 -3.01 23.25 -28.36
C HIS A 382 -1.77 23.45 -29.23
N ARG A 383 -0.96 22.40 -29.37
CA ARG A 383 0.21 22.34 -30.27
C ARG A 383 0.20 21.04 -31.07
N VAL A 384 0.95 21.02 -32.17
CA VAL A 384 1.13 19.81 -32.99
C VAL A 384 2.13 18.87 -32.30
N ASP A 385 1.62 18.04 -31.38
CA ASP A 385 2.42 17.08 -30.60
C ASP A 385 2.45 15.71 -31.29
N ALA A 386 3.65 15.21 -31.61
CA ALA A 386 3.89 13.92 -32.24
C ALA A 386 3.20 12.73 -31.54
N LYS A 387 2.96 12.79 -30.22
CA LYS A 387 2.24 11.74 -29.47
C LYS A 387 0.80 11.52 -29.96
N ASN A 388 0.17 12.55 -30.51
CA ASN A 388 -1.21 12.48 -30.99
C ASN A 388 -1.32 11.85 -32.38
N TYR A 389 -0.19 11.58 -33.02
CA TYR A 389 -0.09 11.11 -34.39
C TYR A 389 0.37 9.66 -34.49
N THR A 390 0.03 9.02 -35.59
CA THR A 390 0.52 7.70 -36.01
C THR A 390 1.17 7.83 -37.38
N LEU A 391 2.36 7.28 -37.56
CA LEU A 391 2.98 7.13 -38.87
C LEU A 391 2.14 6.16 -39.72
N VAL A 392 1.55 6.64 -40.81
CA VAL A 392 0.68 5.83 -41.68
C VAL A 392 1.34 5.42 -42.98
N TYR A 393 2.37 6.16 -43.41
CA TYR A 393 3.07 5.88 -44.66
C TYR A 393 4.47 6.46 -44.67
N SER A 394 5.40 5.78 -45.33
CA SER A 394 6.75 6.29 -45.60
C SER A 394 7.21 5.76 -46.96
N ALA A 395 7.79 6.62 -47.80
CA ALA A 395 8.27 6.26 -49.12
C ALA A 395 9.45 7.13 -49.59
N PRO A 396 10.24 6.66 -50.58
CA PRO A 396 11.28 7.48 -51.21
C PRO A 396 10.70 8.72 -51.86
N LEU A 397 11.37 9.84 -51.66
CA LEU A 397 11.06 11.12 -52.28
C LEU A 397 11.77 11.20 -53.63
N THR A 398 11.00 11.31 -54.71
CA THR A 398 11.56 11.48 -56.05
C THR A 398 12.14 12.89 -56.21
N PRO A 399 13.34 13.05 -56.82
CA PRO A 399 13.92 14.38 -57.03
C PRO A 399 12.95 15.30 -57.81
N GLY A 400 12.64 16.46 -57.23
CA GLY A 400 11.74 17.46 -57.82
C GLY A 400 10.27 17.38 -57.37
N THR A 401 9.90 16.44 -56.50
CA THR A 401 8.55 16.33 -55.92
C THR A 401 8.32 17.39 -54.84
N SER A 402 7.27 18.21 -54.98
CA SER A 402 6.87 19.20 -53.97
C SER A 402 5.88 18.61 -52.94
N LEU A 403 5.58 19.37 -51.88
CA LEU A 403 4.53 19.00 -50.92
C LEU A 403 3.15 18.90 -51.60
N GLU A 404 2.88 19.75 -52.59
CA GLU A 404 1.66 19.73 -53.40
C GLU A 404 1.57 18.46 -54.25
N ASP A 405 2.68 17.97 -54.80
CA ASP A 405 2.69 16.69 -55.52
C ASP A 405 2.35 15.51 -54.59
N ILE A 406 2.86 15.55 -53.35
CA ILE A 406 2.48 14.59 -52.30
C ILE A 406 1.00 14.73 -52.00
N TYR A 407 0.49 15.95 -51.78
CA TYR A 407 -0.93 16.20 -51.56
C TYR A 407 -1.80 15.60 -52.67
N THR A 408 -1.46 15.86 -53.94
CA THR A 408 -2.19 15.37 -55.11
C THR A 408 -2.17 13.85 -55.17
N ARG A 409 -1.00 13.23 -54.99
CA ARG A 409 -0.83 11.77 -55.02
C ARG A 409 -1.69 11.07 -53.96
N PHE A 410 -1.75 11.61 -52.75
CA PHE A 410 -2.51 11.01 -51.65
C PHE A 410 -3.97 11.49 -51.55
N ASN A 411 -4.47 12.19 -52.56
CA ASN A 411 -5.90 12.55 -52.69
C ASN A 411 -6.54 12.03 -53.99
N ILE A 412 -5.77 11.90 -55.07
CA ILE A 412 -6.27 11.49 -56.40
C ILE A 412 -5.80 10.07 -56.74
N ASP A 413 -4.50 9.79 -56.58
CA ASP A 413 -3.85 8.57 -57.05
C ASP A 413 -3.22 7.76 -55.91
N HIS A 414 -4.07 7.32 -54.96
CA HIS A 414 -3.61 6.62 -53.75
C HIS A 414 -2.73 5.40 -54.07
N PRO A 415 -1.52 5.30 -53.47
CA PRO A 415 -0.71 4.09 -53.55
C PRO A 415 -1.48 2.87 -53.01
N LYS A 416 -1.31 1.69 -53.64
CA LYS A 416 -2.06 0.46 -53.25
C LYS A 416 -1.75 -0.02 -51.82
N ASP A 417 -0.57 0.33 -51.35
CA ASP A 417 -0.01 0.05 -50.03
C ASP A 417 -0.40 1.11 -48.97
N PHE A 418 -0.97 2.24 -49.37
CA PHE A 418 -1.46 3.26 -48.44
C PHE A 418 -2.72 2.77 -47.70
N LYS A 419 -2.66 2.83 -46.36
CA LYS A 419 -3.76 2.40 -45.46
C LYS A 419 -4.37 3.53 -44.62
N GLY A 420 -3.86 4.75 -44.78
CA GLY A 420 -4.42 5.95 -44.16
C GLY A 420 -5.64 6.49 -44.91
N HIS A 421 -6.22 7.57 -44.39
CA HIS A 421 -7.21 8.36 -45.12
C HIS A 421 -6.53 9.34 -46.08
N SER A 422 -7.28 9.93 -47.00
CA SER A 422 -6.77 10.98 -47.88
C SER A 422 -6.17 12.15 -47.09
N LEU A 423 -5.10 12.75 -47.61
CA LEU A 423 -4.39 13.84 -46.93
C LEU A 423 -5.34 15.02 -46.67
N SER A 424 -5.45 15.43 -45.41
CA SER A 424 -6.45 16.40 -44.96
C SER A 424 -5.92 17.33 -43.88
N VAL A 425 -6.66 18.40 -43.59
CA VAL A 425 -6.34 19.33 -42.50
C VAL A 425 -6.07 18.54 -41.23
N SER A 426 -5.00 18.89 -40.51
CA SER A 426 -4.48 18.22 -39.32
C SER A 426 -3.50 17.08 -39.52
N ASP A 427 -3.24 16.64 -40.75
CA ASP A 427 -2.16 15.70 -41.04
C ASP A 427 -0.79 16.38 -41.07
N VAL A 428 0.29 15.62 -40.85
CA VAL A 428 1.67 16.13 -40.90
C VAL A 428 2.49 15.32 -41.91
N VAL A 429 3.19 16.03 -42.80
CA VAL A 429 4.15 15.46 -43.75
C VAL A 429 5.56 15.82 -43.30
N VAL A 430 6.39 14.82 -43.05
CA VAL A 430 7.82 15.00 -42.73
C VAL A 430 8.65 14.67 -43.95
N LEU A 431 9.48 15.61 -44.39
CA LEU A 431 10.45 15.41 -45.47
C LEU A 431 11.82 15.16 -44.85
N HIS A 432 12.46 14.07 -45.28
CA HIS A 432 13.82 13.68 -44.92
C HIS A 432 14.71 13.95 -46.14
N GLN A 433 15.35 15.13 -46.18
CA GLN A 433 16.15 15.58 -47.32
C GLN A 433 17.53 16.05 -46.88
N ASN A 434 18.60 15.64 -47.57
CA ASN A 434 19.97 16.11 -47.28
C ASN A 434 20.41 15.95 -45.81
N GLY A 435 19.91 14.93 -45.11
CA GLY A 435 20.19 14.70 -43.69
C GLY A 435 19.47 15.65 -42.72
N GLN A 436 18.49 16.42 -43.19
CA GLN A 436 17.64 17.28 -42.38
C GLN A 436 16.16 16.90 -42.50
N ASP A 437 15.48 16.84 -41.36
CA ASP A 437 14.04 16.61 -41.28
C ASP A 437 13.29 17.93 -41.19
N THR A 438 12.25 18.09 -42.01
CA THR A 438 11.33 19.23 -41.95
C THR A 438 9.89 18.73 -41.85
N ALA A 439 9.12 19.25 -40.90
CA ALA A 439 7.74 18.83 -40.66
C ALA A 439 6.75 19.92 -41.11
N HIS A 440 5.76 19.50 -41.89
CA HIS A 440 4.80 20.36 -42.58
C HIS A 440 3.37 19.93 -42.22
N TYR A 441 2.65 20.79 -41.52
CA TYR A 441 1.24 20.59 -41.16
C TYR A 441 0.34 20.94 -42.34
N VAL A 442 -0.58 20.05 -42.69
CA VAL A 442 -1.61 20.29 -43.72
C VAL A 442 -2.67 21.23 -43.13
N ASP A 443 -2.78 22.43 -43.68
CA ASP A 443 -3.75 23.43 -43.24
C ASP A 443 -4.90 23.59 -44.27
N SER A 444 -5.91 24.35 -43.90
CA SER A 444 -7.04 24.75 -44.74
C SER A 444 -6.62 25.39 -46.08
N PHE A 445 -5.43 25.98 -46.13
CA PHE A 445 -4.80 26.45 -47.35
C PHE A 445 -3.28 26.21 -47.29
N GLY A 446 -2.80 25.22 -48.04
CA GLY A 446 -1.38 24.89 -48.14
C GLY A 446 -0.82 24.19 -46.90
N TYR A 447 0.46 24.46 -46.61
CA TYR A 447 1.22 23.83 -45.54
C TYR A 447 1.77 24.87 -44.57
N LYS A 448 1.90 24.47 -43.30
CA LYS A 448 2.53 25.27 -42.24
C LYS A 448 3.74 24.53 -41.68
N ASP A 449 4.90 25.20 -41.63
CA ASP A 449 6.09 24.64 -40.99
C ASP A 449 5.85 24.46 -39.48
N VAL A 450 6.07 23.24 -38.98
CA VAL A 450 5.87 22.85 -37.57
C VAL A 450 7.12 22.16 -37.00
N PRO A 451 8.24 22.88 -36.83
CA PRO A 451 9.48 22.30 -36.30
C PRO A 451 9.32 21.71 -34.89
N GLU A 452 8.33 22.18 -34.11
CA GLU A 452 7.96 21.61 -32.81
C GLU A 452 7.56 20.14 -32.87
N PHE A 453 7.08 19.65 -34.02
CA PHE A 453 6.70 18.25 -34.21
C PHE A 453 7.91 17.31 -34.13
N LEU A 454 9.09 17.79 -34.52
CA LEU A 454 10.35 17.04 -34.51
C LEU A 454 11.11 17.17 -33.18
N GLN A 455 10.70 18.11 -32.32
CA GLN A 455 11.34 18.32 -31.03
C GLN A 455 10.75 17.34 -30.00
N PRO A 456 11.54 16.42 -29.43
CA PRO A 456 11.10 15.71 -28.24
C PRO A 456 10.80 16.77 -27.18
N GLU A 457 9.58 16.75 -26.59
CA GLU A 457 9.27 17.61 -25.45
C GLU A 457 10.45 17.56 -24.46
N ASN A 458 10.82 18.69 -23.85
CA ASN A 458 11.72 18.69 -22.70
C ASN A 458 11.03 17.98 -21.52
N TYR A 459 10.96 16.65 -21.58
CA TYR A 459 10.35 15.76 -20.61
C TYR A 459 10.97 15.97 -19.23
N LEU A 460 12.23 16.40 -19.16
CA LEU A 460 12.92 16.73 -17.92
C LEU A 460 12.17 17.80 -17.13
N LYS A 461 11.70 18.89 -17.74
CA LYS A 461 11.11 20.01 -16.98
C LYS A 461 9.69 19.72 -16.48
N ALA A 462 8.87 19.03 -17.28
CA ALA A 462 7.52 18.64 -16.90
C ALA A 462 7.50 17.41 -15.98
N ALA A 463 8.41 16.44 -16.18
CA ALA A 463 8.59 15.32 -15.27
C ALA A 463 9.23 15.77 -13.95
N GLU A 464 10.14 16.74 -13.93
CA GLU A 464 10.66 17.35 -12.68
C GLU A 464 9.53 18.03 -11.91
N GLN A 465 8.72 18.88 -12.55
CA GLN A 465 7.59 19.52 -11.87
C GLN A 465 6.49 18.55 -11.41
N THR A 466 6.17 17.51 -12.19
CA THR A 466 5.18 16.49 -11.75
C THR A 466 5.75 15.49 -10.76
N THR A 467 7.05 15.20 -10.76
CA THR A 467 7.68 14.34 -9.74
C THR A 467 7.90 15.09 -8.43
N GLU A 468 8.26 16.36 -8.45
CA GLU A 468 8.32 17.21 -7.25
C GLU A 468 6.94 17.36 -6.60
N GLN A 469 5.87 17.44 -7.40
CA GLN A 469 4.50 17.42 -6.89
C GLN A 469 4.08 16.06 -6.30
N ASN A 470 4.52 14.95 -6.89
CA ASN A 470 4.18 13.60 -6.42
C ASN A 470 4.99 13.14 -5.19
N TYR A 471 6.17 13.72 -4.93
CA TYR A 471 6.97 13.42 -3.73
C TYR A 471 6.44 14.11 -2.46
N ASN A 472 5.60 15.15 -2.59
CA ASN A 472 4.95 15.84 -1.47
C ASN A 472 3.55 15.26 -1.13
N MET A 473 3.15 14.14 -1.74
CA MET A 473 1.83 13.51 -1.57
C MET A 473 1.83 12.39 -0.52
N ILE A 474 2.34 12.64 0.69
CA ILE A 474 2.29 11.68 1.81
C ILE A 474 1.78 12.39 3.07
N ASP A 475 0.49 12.68 3.13
CA ASP A 475 -0.26 12.67 4.41
C ASP A 475 -1.80 12.73 4.31
N GLY A 476 -2.40 12.45 3.14
CA GLY A 476 -3.86 12.35 3.04
C GLY A 476 -4.63 13.65 3.34
N GLN A 477 -3.95 14.79 3.45
CA GLN A 477 -4.54 16.13 3.43
C GLN A 477 -3.92 16.91 2.26
N ILE A 478 -4.75 17.32 1.31
CA ILE A 478 -4.35 18.21 0.22
C ILE A 478 -4.17 19.60 0.82
N ASN A 479 -2.92 20.02 1.11
CA ASN A 479 -2.61 21.41 1.42
C ASN A 479 -1.50 21.92 0.49
N ASN A 480 -1.85 22.04 -0.79
CA ASN A 480 -1.05 22.79 -1.77
C ASN A 480 -1.96 23.75 -2.55
N ILE A 481 -2.88 24.42 -1.85
CA ILE A 481 -3.54 25.61 -2.39
C ILE A 481 -2.58 26.76 -2.08
N PRO A 482 -2.00 27.44 -3.10
CA PRO A 482 -1.08 28.54 -2.86
C PRO A 482 -1.78 29.63 -2.05
N THR A 483 -1.11 30.11 -1.00
CA THR A 483 -1.66 31.15 -0.12
C THR A 483 -1.81 32.48 -0.87
N ALA A 484 -2.72 33.35 -0.42
CA ALA A 484 -2.96 34.61 -1.14
C ALA A 484 -1.68 35.45 -1.21
N THR A 485 -0.86 35.42 -0.17
CA THR A 485 0.46 36.06 -0.11
C THR A 485 1.44 35.54 -1.17
N GLU A 486 1.47 34.24 -1.42
CA GLU A 486 2.38 33.63 -2.41
C GLU A 486 1.96 33.96 -3.85
N LEU A 487 0.65 34.03 -4.11
CA LEU A 487 0.12 34.48 -5.40
C LEU A 487 0.37 35.98 -5.63
N GLU A 488 0.32 36.80 -4.57
CA GLU A 488 0.61 38.23 -4.64
C GLU A 488 2.10 38.50 -4.90
N GLU A 489 3.00 37.73 -4.28
CA GLU A 489 4.45 37.78 -4.55
C GLU A 489 4.77 37.32 -5.98
N LYS A 490 4.08 36.29 -6.47
CA LYS A 490 4.21 35.82 -7.86
C LYS A 490 3.75 36.88 -8.87
N ALA A 491 2.69 37.63 -8.56
CA ALA A 491 2.25 38.75 -9.37
C ALA A 491 3.25 39.93 -9.33
N LYS A 492 3.80 40.25 -8.15
CA LYS A 492 4.84 41.29 -7.99
C LYS A 492 6.14 40.94 -8.69
N ALA A 493 6.47 39.65 -8.81
CA ALA A 493 7.60 39.14 -9.59
C ALA A 493 7.33 39.08 -11.11
N GLY A 494 6.19 39.60 -11.58
CA GLY A 494 5.84 39.67 -13.00
C GLY A 494 5.23 38.39 -13.58
N GLY A 495 4.89 37.41 -12.74
CA GLY A 495 4.20 36.18 -13.16
C GLY A 495 2.69 36.40 -13.35
N GLN A 496 2.11 35.75 -14.36
CA GLN A 496 0.65 35.72 -14.51
C GLN A 496 0.00 34.88 -13.40
N ILE A 497 -1.05 35.43 -12.78
CA ILE A 497 -1.90 34.74 -11.80
C ILE A 497 -3.36 34.79 -12.23
N SER A 498 -4.12 33.73 -11.92
CA SER A 498 -5.57 33.70 -12.14
C SER A 498 -6.31 34.44 -11.03
N LEU A 499 -7.17 35.41 -11.39
CA LEU A 499 -8.01 36.14 -10.43
C LEU A 499 -8.99 35.23 -9.67
N ALA A 500 -9.41 34.12 -10.31
CA ALA A 500 -10.29 33.13 -9.68
C ALA A 500 -9.56 32.36 -8.56
N GLU A 501 -8.31 31.95 -8.82
CA GLU A 501 -7.47 31.23 -7.85
C GLU A 501 -7.11 32.13 -6.67
N TYR A 502 -6.80 33.41 -6.92
CA TYR A 502 -6.54 34.39 -5.86
C TYR A 502 -7.78 34.63 -4.97
N ALA A 503 -8.98 34.68 -5.57
CA ALA A 503 -10.22 34.83 -4.83
C ALA A 503 -10.58 33.59 -3.98
N GLU A 504 -10.25 32.39 -4.45
CA GLU A 504 -10.42 31.15 -3.69
C GLU A 504 -9.42 31.04 -2.52
N ALA A 505 -8.16 31.44 -2.72
CA ALA A 505 -7.16 31.50 -1.65
C ALA A 505 -7.58 32.45 -0.51
N LEU A 506 -8.06 33.66 -0.85
CA LEU A 506 -8.58 34.62 0.13
C LEU A 506 -9.83 34.11 0.89
N LYS A 507 -10.68 33.34 0.22
CA LYS A 507 -11.85 32.70 0.87
C LYS A 507 -11.43 31.57 1.80
N ALA A 508 -10.40 30.80 1.44
CA ALA A 508 -9.87 29.72 2.27
C ALA A 508 -9.21 30.26 3.54
N GLU A 509 -8.42 31.33 3.46
CA GLU A 509 -7.80 31.99 4.62
C GLU A 509 -8.85 32.55 5.59
N LYS A 510 -9.92 33.19 5.07
CA LYS A 510 -11.04 33.67 5.91
C LYS A 510 -11.77 32.54 6.63
N LYS A 511 -11.81 31.34 6.06
CA LYS A 511 -12.46 30.16 6.64
C LYS A 511 -11.63 29.51 7.73
N GLN A 512 -10.30 29.61 7.65
CA GLN A 512 -9.37 29.17 8.69
C GLN A 512 -9.26 30.17 9.86
N ALA A 513 -9.57 31.45 9.62
CA ALA A 513 -9.60 32.50 10.64
C ALA A 513 -10.93 32.59 11.44
N GLU A 514 -11.93 31.74 11.18
CA GLU A 514 -13.12 31.67 12.03
C GLU A 514 -12.75 31.02 13.38
N PRO A 515 -13.01 31.68 14.54
CA PRO A 515 -12.68 31.12 15.84
C PRO A 515 -13.49 29.84 16.09
N GLU A 516 -12.80 28.78 16.54
CA GLU A 516 -13.40 27.49 16.90
C GLU A 516 -14.67 27.66 17.74
N LYS A 517 -15.76 27.05 17.29
CA LYS A 517 -17.04 27.06 18.02
C LYS A 517 -16.84 26.49 19.41
N LYS A 518 -17.00 27.35 20.43
CA LYS A 518 -16.97 26.97 21.86
C LYS A 518 -17.78 25.70 22.09
N SER A 519 -17.16 24.71 22.75
CA SER A 519 -17.79 23.44 23.13
C SER A 519 -19.13 23.67 23.83
N SER A 520 -20.19 22.94 23.44
CA SER A 520 -21.52 23.12 24.03
C SER A 520 -21.52 22.93 25.55
N ILE A 521 -22.38 23.66 26.26
CA ILE A 521 -22.55 23.64 27.74
C ILE A 521 -22.70 22.20 28.26
N ARG A 522 -23.28 21.29 27.46
CA ARG A 522 -23.45 19.87 27.80
C ARG A 522 -22.12 19.11 27.88
N ALA A 523 -21.15 19.43 27.01
CA ALA A 523 -19.83 18.83 27.03
C ALA A 523 -19.01 19.32 28.23
N GLN A 524 -19.14 20.61 28.58
CA GLN A 524 -18.50 21.20 29.76
C GLN A 524 -19.08 20.63 31.06
N LEU A 525 -20.40 20.44 31.14
CA LEU A 525 -21.06 19.80 32.29
C LEU A 525 -20.65 18.33 32.47
N LYS A 526 -20.36 17.60 31.39
CA LYS A 526 -19.91 16.21 31.46
C LYS A 526 -18.47 16.11 31.98
N ALA A 527 -17.57 16.96 31.48
CA ALA A 527 -16.19 17.04 31.96
C ALA A 527 -16.09 17.49 33.43
N ALA A 528 -16.92 18.45 33.85
CA ALA A 528 -17.00 18.88 35.25
C ALA A 528 -17.54 17.78 36.20
N LYS A 529 -18.32 16.83 35.67
CA LYS A 529 -18.85 15.70 36.45
C LYS A 529 -17.83 14.57 36.63
N GLU A 530 -16.87 14.43 35.71
CA GLU A 530 -15.77 13.47 35.80
C GLU A 530 -14.61 13.96 36.69
N GLN A 531 -14.46 15.29 36.86
CA GLN A 531 -13.39 15.88 37.68
C GLN A 531 -13.79 16.15 39.15
N ALA A 532 -15.03 15.85 39.57
CA ALA A 532 -15.44 16.02 40.96
C ALA A 532 -14.86 14.89 41.86
N PRO A 533 -14.09 15.20 42.91
CA PRO A 533 -13.54 14.19 43.81
C PRO A 533 -14.67 13.49 44.60
N LYS A 534 -14.59 12.15 44.70
CA LYS A 534 -15.48 11.33 45.53
C LYS A 534 -15.49 11.87 46.96
N LYS A 535 -16.64 12.39 47.42
CA LYS A 535 -16.87 12.77 48.81
C LYS A 535 -16.55 11.59 49.74
N GLN A 536 -15.60 11.79 50.65
CA GLN A 536 -15.33 10.90 51.77
C GLN A 536 -16.57 10.80 52.67
N ALA A 537 -16.92 9.58 53.07
CA ALA A 537 -17.98 9.30 54.02
C ALA A 537 -17.65 9.94 55.38
N ARG A 538 -18.54 10.80 55.88
CA ARG A 538 -18.46 11.34 57.26
C ARG A 538 -18.66 10.19 58.25
N GLN A 539 -17.63 9.91 59.05
CA GLN A 539 -17.76 9.17 60.30
C GLN A 539 -18.64 9.99 61.26
N LYS A 540 -19.71 9.38 61.77
CA LYS A 540 -20.51 9.91 62.89
C LYS A 540 -19.83 9.49 64.18
N THR A 541 -19.25 10.44 64.90
CA THR A 541 -18.93 10.31 66.32
C THR A 541 -20.20 10.52 67.14
N GLN A 542 -20.55 9.51 67.90
CA GLN A 542 -21.44 9.55 69.06
C GLN A 542 -20.64 10.19 70.22
N ASP A 543 -21.16 11.24 70.86
CA ASP A 543 -21.48 11.23 72.30
C ASP A 543 -21.84 12.61 72.88
N LEU A 544 -22.84 12.55 73.78
CA LEU A 544 -23.16 13.41 74.95
C LEU A 544 -23.31 14.94 74.72
N GLU A 545 -24.38 15.64 75.10
CA GLU A 545 -24.97 15.72 76.44
C GLU A 545 -26.23 16.64 76.45
N ARG A 546 -27.15 16.36 77.40
CA ARG A 546 -28.15 17.26 78.03
C ARG A 546 -29.35 17.76 77.22
N SER A 547 -30.50 17.10 77.40
CA SER A 547 -31.59 17.53 78.33
C SER A 547 -32.75 16.54 78.26
#